data_AF-A0AAV8ABH8-F1
#
_entry.id   AF-A0AAV8ABH8-F1
#
_cell.length_a   1.000
_cell.length_b   1.000
_cell.length_c   1.000
_cell.angle_alpha   90.00
_cell.angle_beta   90.00
_cell.angle_gamma   90.00
#
_symmetry.space_group_name_H-M   'P 1'
#
loop_
_entity.id
_entity.type
_entity.pdbx_description
1 polymer ?
#
loop_
_entity_poly.entity_id
_entity_poly.type
_entity_poly.pdbx_seq_one_letter_code
_entity_poly.pdbx_strand_id
1 'polypeptide(L)'
;MGNNNQRKSRRKEMLRNLRIEKQLETESSIGQTFKILICGTGDSGKSTQIKQMRILYCDGFPNEQVQLYKNTIQKSIRLHMKMMILGGKRIGINITNKVNK
;
A
#
# COMPACT_ATOMS: atom_id res chain seq x y z
N MET A 1 23.25 40.32 28.80
CA MET A 1 22.54 39.02 28.81
C MET A 1 22.53 38.27 27.46
N GLY A 2 23.23 38.71 26.41
CA GLY A 2 23.17 38.09 25.06
C GLY A 2 23.98 36.79 24.84
N ASN A 3 24.97 36.49 25.70
CA ASN A 3 25.96 35.44 25.43
C ASN A 3 25.45 34.00 25.71
N ASN A 4 24.49 33.85 26.62
CA ASN A 4 23.93 32.54 26.98
C ASN A 4 22.91 32.00 25.96
N ASN A 5 22.16 32.88 25.31
CA ASN A 5 21.20 32.48 24.28
C ASN A 5 21.89 32.02 22.99
N GLN A 6 22.97 32.69 22.57
CA GLN A 6 23.77 32.25 21.42
C GLN A 6 24.41 30.87 21.64
N ARG A 7 24.93 30.59 22.84
CA ARG A 7 25.49 29.26 23.17
C ARG A 7 24.43 28.15 23.15
N LYS A 8 23.22 28.41 23.67
CA LYS A 8 22.11 27.45 23.61
C LYS A 8 21.63 27.21 22.17
N SER A 9 21.58 28.24 21.33
CA SER A 9 21.20 28.12 19.91
C SER A 9 22.21 27.26 19.14
N ARG A 10 23.51 27.54 19.28
CA ARG A 10 24.57 26.74 18.65
C ARG A 10 24.55 25.28 19.09
N ARG A 11 24.28 25.01 20.37
CA ARG A 11 24.17 23.64 20.88
C ARG A 11 22.96 22.90 20.29
N LYS A 12 21.82 23.60 20.09
CA LYS A 12 20.65 23.03 19.39
C LYS A 12 20.96 22.73 17.92
N GLU A 13 21.63 23.63 17.21
CA GLU A 13 22.05 23.41 15.83
C GLU A 13 23.04 22.25 15.72
N MET A 14 24.02 22.17 16.62
CA MET A 14 24.98 21.07 16.65
C MET A 14 24.29 19.71 16.87
N LEU A 15 23.35 19.65 17.81
CA LEU A 15 22.55 18.42 18.06
C LEU A 15 21.66 18.06 16.86
N ARG A 16 21.14 19.06 16.13
CA ARG A 16 20.39 18.83 14.89
C ARG A 16 21.29 18.28 13.80
N ASN A 17 22.47 18.86 13.61
CA ASN A 17 23.42 18.42 12.59
C ASN A 17 23.90 16.99 12.87
N LEU A 18 24.27 16.68 14.11
CA LEU A 18 24.62 15.30 14.52
C LEU A 18 23.50 14.30 14.26
N ARG A 19 22.23 14.69 14.47
CA ARG A 19 21.09 13.82 14.13
C ARG A 19 20.97 13.58 12.64
N ILE A 20 21.17 14.62 11.83
CA ILE A 20 21.10 14.53 10.36
C ILE A 20 22.23 13.64 9.85
N GLU A 21 23.47 13.86 10.29
CA GLU A 21 24.63 13.03 9.91
C GLU A 21 24.41 11.57 10.28
N LYS A 22 23.92 11.29 11.49
CA LYS A 22 23.61 9.93 11.92
C LYS A 22 22.50 9.29 11.06
N GLN A 23 21.49 10.04 10.64
CA GLN A 23 20.47 9.54 9.70
C GLN A 23 21.08 9.24 8.33
N LEU A 24 21.91 10.12 7.79
CA LEU A 24 22.58 9.93 6.50
C LEU A 24 23.51 8.72 6.50
N GLU A 25 24.28 8.51 7.56
CA GLU A 25 25.12 7.32 7.72
C GLU A 25 24.28 6.05 7.79
N THR A 26 23.16 6.08 8.53
CA THR A 26 22.23 4.95 8.62
C THR A 26 21.65 4.65 7.24
N GLU A 27 21.19 5.66 6.51
CA GLU A 27 20.64 5.51 5.15
C GLU A 27 21.69 5.04 4.13
N SER A 28 22.94 5.50 4.24
CA SER A 28 24.06 5.05 3.41
C SER A 28 24.45 3.59 3.70
N SER A 29 24.28 3.14 4.94
CA SER A 29 24.55 1.75 5.35
C SER A 29 23.45 0.76 4.95
N ILE A 30 22.27 1.26 4.57
CA ILE A 30 21.24 0.44 3.91
C ILE A 30 21.82 0.06 2.55
N GLY A 31 22.18 -1.21 2.37
CA GLY A 31 22.89 -1.70 1.18
C GLY A 31 22.20 -1.38 -0.16
N GLN A 32 22.86 -1.76 -1.26
CA GLN A 32 22.36 -1.48 -2.61
C GLN A 32 20.86 -1.78 -2.76
N THR A 33 20.07 -0.75 -3.05
CA THR A 33 18.64 -0.88 -3.30
C THR A 33 18.42 -1.21 -4.76
N PHE A 34 17.87 -2.39 -5.05
CA PHE A 34 17.46 -2.78 -6.39
C PHE A 34 16.04 -2.29 -6.68
N LYS A 35 15.87 -1.47 -7.72
CA LYS A 35 14.56 -0.99 -8.18
C LYS A 35 14.07 -1.86 -9.32
N ILE A 36 12.95 -2.55 -9.12
CA ILE A 36 12.34 -3.44 -10.11
C ILE A 36 11.07 -2.80 -10.66
N LEU A 37 10.93 -2.75 -11.99
CA LEU A 37 9.72 -2.32 -12.67
C LEU A 37 8.95 -3.53 -13.20
N ILE A 38 7.68 -3.67 -12.81
CA ILE A 38 6.79 -4.72 -13.33
C ILE A 38 5.77 -4.07 -14.29
N CYS A 39 5.84 -4.46 -15.57
CA CYS A 39 4.97 -3.94 -16.63
C CYS A 39 3.93 -4.99 -17.08
N GLY A 40 2.78 -4.52 -17.56
CA GLY A 40 1.68 -5.38 -18.03
C GLY A 40 0.34 -4.65 -18.09
N THR A 41 -0.67 -5.23 -18.75
CA THR A 41 -2.03 -4.68 -18.88
C THR A 41 -2.76 -4.58 -17.54
N GLY A 42 -3.82 -3.76 -17.45
CA GLY A 42 -4.52 -3.43 -16.18
C GLY A 42 -4.81 -4.62 -15.25
N ASP A 43 -5.16 -5.77 -15.81
CA ASP A 43 -5.60 -6.97 -15.08
C ASP A 43 -4.61 -8.15 -15.12
N SER A 44 -3.37 -7.93 -15.57
CA SER A 44 -2.36 -9.01 -15.71
C SER A 44 -1.82 -9.57 -14.39
N GLY A 45 -2.40 -9.22 -13.25
CA GLY A 45 -2.00 -9.75 -11.94
C GLY A 45 -0.74 -9.14 -11.31
N LYS A 46 -0.24 -8.00 -11.81
CA LYS A 46 0.96 -7.32 -11.25
C LYS A 46 0.83 -7.05 -9.75
N SER A 47 -0.31 -6.53 -9.32
CA SER A 47 -0.57 -6.31 -7.89
C SER A 47 -0.60 -7.61 -7.09
N THR A 48 -0.98 -8.73 -7.70
CA THR A 48 -0.96 -10.05 -7.05
C THR A 48 0.47 -10.53 -6.86
N GLN A 49 1.34 -10.40 -7.88
CA GLN A 49 2.76 -10.72 -7.76
C GLN A 49 3.45 -9.89 -6.67
N ILE A 50 3.19 -8.58 -6.63
CA ILE A 50 3.74 -7.70 -5.58
C ILE A 50 3.21 -8.08 -4.19
N LYS A 51 1.92 -8.42 -4.06
CA LYS A 51 1.37 -8.89 -2.77
C LYS A 51 2.03 -10.19 -2.30
N GLN A 52 2.34 -11.12 -3.22
CA GLN A 52 3.06 -12.34 -2.89
C GLN A 52 4.49 -12.06 -2.43
N MET A 53 5.20 -11.14 -3.09
CA MET A 53 6.54 -10.71 -2.65
C MET A 53 6.53 -10.20 -1.21
N ARG A 54 5.49 -9.44 -0.83
CA ARG A 54 5.32 -8.95 0.53
C ARG A 54 5.03 -10.06 1.55
N ILE A 55 4.29 -11.09 1.17
CA ILE A 55 4.00 -12.24 2.04
C ILE A 55 5.27 -13.06 2.28
N LEU A 56 6.09 -13.26 1.23
CA LEU A 56 7.26 -14.14 1.28
C LEU A 56 8.51 -13.49 1.86
N TYR A 57 8.70 -12.18 1.64
CA TYR A 57 9.98 -11.49 1.92
C TYR A 57 9.84 -10.28 2.85
N CYS A 58 8.65 -10.03 3.41
CA CYS A 58 8.41 -8.94 4.37
C CYS A 58 7.47 -9.42 5.49
N ASP A 59 7.13 -8.53 6.43
CA ASP A 59 6.24 -8.84 7.58
C ASP A 59 4.74 -8.96 7.22
N GLY A 60 4.41 -9.35 5.98
CA GLY A 60 3.03 -9.48 5.54
C GLY A 60 2.23 -8.16 5.58
N PHE A 61 0.93 -8.25 5.92
CA PHE A 61 -0.02 -7.11 5.92
C PHE A 61 -0.48 -6.75 7.34
N PRO A 62 -0.34 -5.48 7.77
CA PRO A 62 -0.87 -5.00 9.05
C PRO A 62 -2.38 -5.17 9.15
N ASN A 63 -2.88 -5.40 10.38
CA ASN A 63 -4.31 -5.58 10.65
C ASN A 63 -5.18 -4.43 10.11
N GLU A 64 -4.72 -3.19 10.23
CA GLU A 64 -5.42 -2.02 9.67
C GLU A 64 -5.58 -2.12 8.15
N GLN A 65 -4.54 -2.59 7.44
CA GLN A 65 -4.60 -2.78 6.00
C GLN A 65 -5.53 -3.95 5.62
N VAL A 66 -5.53 -5.02 6.42
CA VAL A 66 -6.47 -6.13 6.25
C VAL A 66 -7.92 -5.67 6.39
N GLN A 67 -8.22 -4.78 7.35
CA GLN A 67 -9.55 -4.21 7.49
C GLN A 67 -9.96 -3.36 6.29
N LEU A 68 -9.03 -2.63 5.68
CA LEU A 68 -9.30 -1.91 4.43
C LEU A 68 -9.68 -2.86 3.28
N TYR A 69 -9.08 -4.06 3.21
CA TYR A 69 -9.42 -5.03 2.17
C TYR A 69 -10.86 -5.54 2.27
N LYS A 70 -11.45 -5.58 3.47
CA LYS A 70 -12.85 -5.98 3.66
C LYS A 70 -13.80 -5.16 2.79
N ASN A 71 -13.63 -3.84 2.77
CA ASN A 71 -14.45 -2.94 1.96
C ASN A 71 -14.24 -3.18 0.45
N THR A 72 -13.01 -3.40 0.03
CA THR A 72 -12.68 -3.72 -1.37
C THR A 72 -13.32 -5.03 -1.79
N ILE A 73 -13.25 -6.08 -0.98
CA ILE A 73 -13.85 -7.39 -1.24
C ILE A 73 -15.38 -7.26 -1.40
N GLN A 74 -16.04 -6.56 -0.46
CA GLN A 74 -17.49 -6.34 -0.54
C GLN A 74 -17.91 -5.55 -1.79
N LYS A 75 -17.09 -4.58 -2.23
CA LYS A 75 -17.33 -3.84 -3.47
C LYS A 75 -17.17 -4.75 -4.69
N SER A 76 -16.09 -5.53 -4.74
CA SER A 76 -15.85 -6.49 -5.83
C SER A 76 -16.96 -7.52 -5.96
N ILE A 77 -17.43 -8.10 -4.85
CA ILE A 77 -18.54 -9.07 -4.86
C ILE A 77 -19.81 -8.44 -5.46
N ARG A 78 -20.21 -7.25 -4.99
CA ARG A 78 -21.40 -6.55 -5.51
C ARG A 78 -21.26 -6.20 -6.99
N LEU A 79 -20.08 -5.73 -7.40
CA LEU A 79 -19.79 -5.41 -8.79
C LEU A 79 -19.91 -6.65 -9.68
N HIS A 80 -19.27 -7.75 -9.31
CA HIS A 80 -19.28 -8.99 -10.09
C HIS A 80 -20.69 -9.60 -10.15
N MET A 81 -21.45 -9.59 -9.05
CA MET A 81 -22.86 -10.01 -9.06
C MET A 81 -23.69 -9.19 -10.06
N LYS A 82 -23.54 -7.86 -10.06
CA LYS A 82 -24.22 -6.99 -11.03
C LYS A 82 -23.80 -7.34 -12.47
N MET A 83 -22.51 -7.55 -12.71
CA MET A 83 -22.01 -7.95 -14.03
C MET A 83 -22.57 -9.30 -14.47
N MET A 84 -22.66 -10.29 -13.59
CA MET A 84 -23.26 -11.59 -13.90
C MET A 84 -24.73 -11.48 -14.26
N ILE A 85 -25.51 -10.68 -13.52
CA ILE A 85 -26.94 -10.45 -13.82
C ILE A 85 -27.11 -9.78 -15.20
N LEU A 86 -26.32 -8.74 -15.48
CA LEU A 86 -26.36 -8.04 -16.77
C LEU A 86 -25.89 -8.94 -17.91
N GLY A 87 -24.82 -9.71 -17.69
CA GLY A 87 -24.28 -10.67 -18.65
C GLY A 87 -25.31 -11.75 -18.99
N GLY A 88 -25.93 -12.35 -17.98
CA GLY A 88 -27.00 -13.34 -18.15
C GLY A 88 -28.16 -12.81 -18.99
N LYS A 89 -28.65 -11.59 -18.71
CA LYS A 89 -29.68 -10.95 -19.54
C LYS A 89 -29.26 -10.78 -21.00
N ARG A 90 -27.99 -10.41 -21.26
CA ARG A 90 -27.47 -10.24 -22.63
C ARG A 90 -27.43 -11.55 -23.42
N ILE A 91 -27.17 -12.67 -22.75
CA ILE A 91 -27.10 -14.00 -23.39
C ILE A 91 -28.43 -14.77 -23.29
N GLY A 92 -29.52 -14.11 -22.91
CA GLY A 92 -30.85 -14.72 -22.84
C GLY A 92 -31.10 -15.63 -21.62
N ILE A 93 -30.21 -15.64 -20.63
CA ILE A 93 -30.43 -16.36 -19.36
C ILE A 93 -31.35 -15.52 -18.47
N ASN A 94 -32.54 -16.04 -18.20
CA ASN A 94 -33.49 -15.41 -17.29
C ASN A 94 -33.14 -15.75 -15.83
N ILE A 95 -32.47 -14.80 -15.14
CA ILE A 95 -32.04 -14.95 -13.74
C ILE A 95 -33.18 -14.63 -12.74
N THR A 96 -34.42 -14.41 -13.21
CA THR A 96 -35.56 -14.22 -12.31
C THR A 96 -36.06 -15.55 -11.76
N ASN A 97 -35.81 -15.79 -10.47
CA ASN A 97 -36.47 -16.83 -9.70
C ASN A 97 -37.49 -16.16 -8.75
N LYS A 98 -38.62 -16.82 -8.45
CA LYS A 98 -39.69 -16.24 -7.60
C LYS A 98 -39.22 -15.89 -6.18
N VAL A 99 -38.11 -16.49 -5.73
CA VAL A 99 -37.46 -16.23 -4.42
C VAL A 99 -36.57 -14.98 -4.44
N ASN A 100 -36.20 -14.46 -5.61
CA ASN A 100 -35.31 -13.30 -5.79
C ASN A 100 -36.07 -11.98 -6.05
N LYS A 101 -37.38 -11.94 -5.80
CA LYS A 101 -38.19 -10.72 -5.89
C LYS A 101 -38.13 -9.92 -4.61
#